data_AF-A0A2D9H9B1-F1
#
_entry.id   AF-A0A2D9H9B1-F1
#
_cell.length_a   1.000
_cell.length_b   1.000
_cell.length_c   1.000
_cell.angle_alpha   90.00
_cell.angle_beta   90.00
_cell.angle_gamma   90.00
#
_symmetry.space_group_name_H-M   'P 1'
#
loop_
_entity.id
_entity.type
_entity.pdbx_description
1 polymer ?
#
loop_
_entity_poly.entity_id
_entity_poly.type
_entity_poly.pdbx_seq_one_letter_code
_entity_poly.pdbx_strand_id
1 'polypeptide(L)' 'MSVELLRIHHVAYRCRDAKETVEFYQKVLNMGFVLAIAENEVPSTKEPDPYMHVFL' A
#
# COMPACT_ATOMS: atom_id res chain seq x y z
N MET A 1 -13.43 -16.23 -24.07
CA MET A 1 -12.06 -15.70 -23.94
C MET A 1 -11.54 -16.11 -22.58
N SER A 2 -10.41 -16.79 -22.50
CA SER A 2 -9.75 -17.11 -21.22
C SER A 2 -8.81 -15.97 -20.85
N VAL A 3 -8.82 -15.56 -19.58
CA VAL A 3 -7.84 -14.60 -19.05
C VAL A 3 -6.61 -15.40 -18.59
N GLU A 4 -5.44 -15.06 -19.11
CA GLU A 4 -4.16 -15.60 -18.64
C GLU A 4 -3.62 -14.71 -17.52
N LEU A 5 -3.50 -15.25 -16.31
CA LEU A 5 -2.96 -14.54 -15.16
C LEU A 5 -1.42 -14.68 -15.13
N LEU A 6 -0.70 -13.56 -15.28
CA LEU A 6 0.76 -13.58 -15.30
C LEU A 6 1.37 -13.68 -13.89
N ARG A 7 0.96 -12.80 -12.98
CA ARG A 7 1.48 -12.70 -11.59
C ARG A 7 0.62 -11.78 -10.75
N ILE A 8 0.79 -11.87 -9.43
CA ILE A 8 0.29 -10.88 -8.48
C ILE A 8 1.21 -9.65 -8.56
N HIS A 9 0.63 -8.45 -8.72
CA HIS A 9 1.40 -7.21 -8.78
C HIS A 9 1.76 -6.70 -7.39
N HIS A 10 0.79 -6.63 -6.47
CA HIS A 10 0.96 -6.19 -5.09
C HIS A 10 -0.26 -6.61 -4.26
N VAL A 11 -0.18 -6.48 -2.94
CA VAL A 11 -1.28 -6.65 -1.99
C VAL A 11 -1.26 -5.49 -1.01
N ALA A 12 -2.44 -5.02 -0.59
CA ALA A 12 -2.59 -3.94 0.37
C ALA A 12 -3.17 -4.48 1.68
N TYR A 13 -2.54 -4.13 2.80
CA TYR A 13 -3.03 -4.43 4.15
C TYR A 13 -3.24 -3.13 4.91
N ARG A 14 -4.30 -3.08 5.74
CA ARG A 14 -4.49 -1.96 6.65
C ARG A 14 -3.46 -2.05 7.78
N CYS A 15 -2.76 -0.96 8.03
CA CYS A 15 -1.87 -0.83 9.17
C CYS A 15 -2.51 0.05 10.24
N ARG A 16 -2.25 -0.27 11.52
CA ARG A 16 -2.68 0.56 12.65
C ARG A 16 -1.67 1.69 12.91
N ASP A 17 -0.39 1.37 12.83
CA ASP A 17 0.72 2.32 12.95
C ASP A 17 1.67 2.14 11.76
N ALA A 18 1.85 3.20 10.97
CA ALA A 18 2.65 3.17 9.76
C ALA A 18 4.13 2.96 10.05
N LYS A 19 4.66 3.55 11.13
CA LYS A 19 6.07 3.46 11.50
C LYS A 19 6.41 2.06 11.99
N GLU A 20 5.61 1.52 12.91
CA GLU A 20 5.76 0.14 13.42
C GLU A 20 5.74 -0.86 12.25
N THR A 21 4.82 -0.66 11.31
CA THR A 21 4.68 -1.51 10.13
C THR A 21 5.91 -1.42 9.24
N VAL A 22 6.35 -0.23 8.84
CA VAL A 22 7.55 -0.04 8.01
C VAL A 22 8.78 -0.66 8.67
N GLU A 23 8.97 -0.43 9.97
CA GLU A 23 10.09 -1.01 10.71
C GLU A 23 10.06 -2.54 10.75
N PHE A 24 8.88 -3.15 10.91
CA PHE A 24 8.71 -4.60 10.83
C PHE A 24 9.12 -5.14 9.45
N TYR A 25 8.58 -4.56 8.38
CA TYR A 25 8.89 -5.00 7.01
C TYR A 25 10.37 -4.81 6.65
N GLN A 26 11.01 -3.73 7.12
CA GLN A 26 12.44 -3.52 6.95
C GLN A 26 13.28 -4.54 7.73
N LYS A 27 13.01 -4.72 9.03
CA LYS A 27 13.86 -5.52 9.92
C LYS A 27 13.65 -7.02 9.76
N VAL A 28 12.42 -7.46 9.52
CA VAL A 28 12.06 -8.89 9.50
C VAL A 28 12.02 -9.46 8.09
N LEU A 29 11.60 -8.65 7.11
CA LEU A 29 11.42 -9.09 5.72
C LEU A 29 12.45 -8.48 4.76
N ASN A 30 13.33 -7.60 5.24
CA ASN A 30 14.35 -6.93 4.44
C ASN A 30 13.75 -6.18 3.22
N MET A 31 12.56 -5.60 3.39
CA MET A 31 11.88 -4.81 2.36
C MET A 31 12.24 -3.33 2.48
N GLY A 32 12.56 -2.69 1.36
CA GLY A 32 13.03 -1.31 1.33
C GLY A 32 11.89 -0.33 1.08
N PHE A 33 11.83 0.75 1.85
CA PHE A 33 10.81 1.78 1.62
C PHE A 33 10.91 2.35 0.20
N VAL A 34 9.80 2.36 -0.53
CA VAL A 34 9.73 2.84 -1.91
C VAL A 34 9.17 4.26 -1.95
N LEU A 35 7.94 4.46 -1.46
CA LEU A 35 7.28 5.77 -1.41
C LEU A 35 6.09 5.77 -0.45
N ALA A 36 5.60 6.97 -0.10
CA ALA A 36 4.32 7.16 0.56
C ALA A 36 3.51 8.24 -0.16
N ILE A 37 2.20 8.03 -0.28
CA ILE A 37 1.25 9.01 -0.82
C ILE A 37 0.14 9.25 0.18
N ALA A 38 -0.38 10.47 0.19
CA ALA A 38 -1.56 10.84 0.95
C ALA A 38 -2.52 11.58 0.02
N GLU A 39 -3.79 11.23 0.10
CA GLU A 39 -4.86 11.80 -0.70
C GLU A 39 -6.01 12.18 0.23
N ASN A 40 -6.69 13.28 -0.08
CA ASN A 40 -7.86 13.73 0.68
C ASN A 40 -9.17 13.11 0.16
N GLU A 41 -9.15 12.59 -1.07
CA GLU A 41 -10.33 12.09 -1.78
C GLU A 41 -10.05 10.75 -2.45
N VAL A 42 -11.08 9.91 -2.55
CA VAL A 42 -11.00 8.65 -3.30
C VAL A 42 -10.78 8.94 -4.79
N PRO A 43 -9.74 8.37 -5.45
CA PRO A 43 -9.41 8.72 -6.83
C PRO A 43 -10.53 8.48 -7.85
N SER A 44 -11.32 7.42 -7.65
CA SER A 44 -12.39 6.98 -8.54
C SER A 44 -13.73 7.70 -8.31
N THR A 45 -14.08 8.01 -7.06
CA THR A 45 -15.39 8.59 -6.71
C THR A 45 -15.34 10.09 -6.40
N LYS A 46 -14.16 10.63 -6.07
CA LYS A 46 -13.96 12.01 -5.58
C LYS A 46 -14.63 12.29 -4.23
N GLU A 47 -15.01 11.25 -3.50
CA GLU A 47 -15.57 11.41 -2.16
C GLU A 47 -14.47 11.75 -1.15
N PRO A 48 -14.75 12.60 -0.15
CA PRO A 48 -13.80 12.95 0.90
C PRO A 48 -13.56 11.75 1.82
N ASP A 49 -12.42 11.10 1.63
CA ASP A 49 -11.94 9.98 2.44
C ASP A 49 -10.41 10.12 2.56
N PRO A 50 -9.90 10.82 3.59
CA PRO A 50 -8.47 11.06 3.70
C PRO A 50 -7.74 9.76 4.06
N TYR A 51 -6.79 9.35 3.21
CA TYR A 51 -6.01 8.13 3.41
C TYR A 51 -4.53 8.31 3.07
N MET A 52 -3.72 7.36 3.54
CA MET A 52 -2.31 7.26 3.21
C MET A 52 -1.98 5.83 2.77
N HIS A 53 -1.17 5.70 1.73
CA HIS A 53 -0.55 4.44 1.34
C HIS A 53 0.95 4.51 1.50
N VAL A 54 1.52 3.46 2.08
CA VAL A 54 2.96 3.28 2.26
C VAL A 54 3.39 2.06 1.45
N PHE A 55 4.38 2.24 0.58
CA PHE A 55 4.93 1.20 -0.29
C PHE A 55 6.34 0.82 0.17
N LEU A 56 6.59 -0.49 0.22
CA LEU A 56 7.81 -1.17 0.66
C LEU A 56 8.29 -2.14 -0.43
#